data_AF-A0A967CK05-F1
#
_entry.id   AF-A0A967CK05-F1
#
_cell.length_a   1.000
_cell.length_b   1.000
_cell.length_c   1.000
_cell.angle_alpha   90.00
_cell.angle_beta   90.00
_cell.angle_gamma   90.00
#
_symmetry.space_group_name_H-M   'P 1'
#
loop_
_entity.id
_entity.type
_entity.pdbx_description
1 polymer ?
#
loop_
_entity_poly.entity_id
_entity_poly.type
_entity_poly.pdbx_seq_one_letter_code
_entity_poly.pdbx_strand_id
1 'polypeptide(L)'
;MTYDDVAAEAEKLCLTSLGGFHPMAQDQAPEGCQTLILLGPKEPAFWPYFQRSDEFLDGRPDPLDRWSTRILGTLAERLEATALLPFGGPPYLPFYSWALKTKRTYMSPIKLLVHDQSGLFVSFRGALGFNER
;
A
#
# COMPACT_ATOMS: atom_id res chain seq x y z
N MET A 1 -15.02 -2.83 9.88
CA MET A 1 -13.84 -2.10 10.39
C MET A 1 -13.85 -0.68 9.84
N THR A 2 -13.33 0.36 10.53
CA THR A 2 -13.30 1.71 9.95
C THR A 2 -11.98 2.00 9.23
N TYR A 3 -11.97 3.01 8.35
CA TYR A 3 -10.75 3.48 7.70
C TYR A 3 -9.67 3.91 8.71
N ASP A 4 -10.08 4.55 9.81
CA ASP A 4 -9.16 5.02 10.86
C ASP A 4 -8.55 3.86 11.63
N ASP A 5 -9.29 2.76 11.83
CA ASP A 5 -8.75 1.53 12.44
C ASP A 5 -7.63 0.95 11.56
N VAL A 6 -7.85 0.86 10.25
CA VAL A 6 -6.84 0.37 9.30
C VAL A 6 -5.61 1.28 9.30
N ALA A 7 -5.82 2.60 9.30
CA ALA A 7 -4.72 3.56 9.37
C ALA A 7 -3.91 3.38 10.66
N ALA A 8 -4.56 3.33 11.83
CA ALA A 8 -3.90 3.14 13.11
C ALA A 8 -3.10 1.83 13.18
N GLU A 9 -3.62 0.74 12.60
CA GLU A 9 -2.92 -0.54 12.56
C GLU A 9 -1.72 -0.54 11.60
N ALA A 10 -1.80 0.19 10.49
CA ALA A 10 -0.67 0.39 9.56
C ALA A 10 0.42 1.28 10.19
N GLU A 11 0.05 2.30 10.97
CA GLU A 11 1.00 3.21 11.61
C GLU A 11 1.94 2.52 12.60
N LYS A 12 1.46 1.48 13.29
CA LYS A 12 2.30 0.63 14.18
C LYS A 12 3.48 0.00 13.44
N LEU A 13 3.41 -0.10 12.12
CA LEU A 13 4.41 -0.69 11.23
C LEU A 13 5.17 0.38 10.44
N CYS A 14 5.07 1.66 10.85
CA CYS A 14 5.60 2.82 10.13
C CYS A 14 5.07 2.95 8.69
N LEU A 15 3.83 2.53 8.45
CA LEU A 15 3.10 2.77 7.20
C LEU A 15 2.03 3.84 7.40
N THR A 16 1.62 4.49 6.32
CA THR A 16 0.51 5.46 6.31
C THR A 16 -0.45 5.16 5.16
N SER A 17 -1.72 5.53 5.33
CA SER A 17 -2.67 5.45 4.23
C SER A 17 -2.46 6.59 3.24
N LEU A 18 -2.32 6.22 1.97
CA LEU A 18 -2.25 7.13 0.82
C LEU A 18 -3.64 7.33 0.16
N GLY A 19 -4.70 6.95 0.87
CA GLY A 19 -6.09 7.03 0.45
C GLY A 19 -6.72 5.68 0.12
N GLY A 20 -8.03 5.65 0.12
CA GLY A 20 -8.83 4.49 -0.24
C GLY A 20 -9.95 4.83 -1.22
N PHE A 21 -10.47 3.82 -1.90
CA PHE A 21 -11.59 3.93 -2.83
C PHE A 21 -12.37 2.62 -2.91
N HIS A 22 -13.61 2.69 -3.39
CA HIS A 22 -14.41 1.51 -3.69
C HIS A 22 -14.23 1.13 -5.15
N PRO A 23 -13.53 0.03 -5.47
CA PRO A 23 -13.29 -0.37 -6.85
C PRO A 23 -14.58 -0.77 -7.57
N MET A 24 -14.59 -0.53 -8.87
CA MET A 24 -15.58 -1.07 -9.80
C MET A 24 -14.96 -2.17 -10.66
N ALA A 25 -15.77 -2.88 -11.45
CA ALA A 25 -15.32 -4.02 -12.26
C ALA A 25 -14.14 -3.69 -13.21
N GLN A 26 -14.06 -2.45 -13.71
CA GLN A 26 -12.97 -2.00 -14.58
C GLN A 26 -11.66 -1.68 -13.86
N ASP A 27 -11.66 -1.62 -12.53
CA ASP A 27 -10.49 -1.18 -11.75
C ASP A 27 -9.51 -2.34 -11.48
N GLN A 28 -9.78 -3.55 -11.97
CA GLN A 28 -8.90 -4.73 -11.84
C GLN A 28 -8.51 -5.06 -10.38
N ALA A 29 -9.41 -4.76 -9.45
CA ALA A 29 -9.32 -5.24 -8.07
C ALA A 29 -9.60 -6.76 -8.01
N PRO A 30 -9.15 -7.47 -6.96
CA PRO A 30 -9.54 -8.86 -6.73
C PRO A 30 -11.06 -9.04 -6.70
N GLU A 31 -11.52 -10.22 -7.10
CA GLU A 31 -12.94 -10.56 -7.04
C GLU A 31 -13.48 -10.42 -5.60
N GLY A 32 -14.65 -9.80 -5.46
CA GLY A 32 -15.28 -9.54 -4.16
C GLY A 32 -14.76 -8.31 -3.41
N CYS A 33 -13.67 -7.68 -3.87
CA CYS A 33 -13.13 -6.49 -3.22
C CYS A 33 -14.09 -5.30 -3.37
N GLN A 34 -14.57 -4.76 -2.25
CA GLN A 34 -15.47 -3.60 -2.16
C GLN A 34 -14.77 -2.32 -1.69
N THR A 35 -13.61 -2.44 -1.04
CA THR A 35 -12.78 -1.31 -0.60
C THR A 35 -11.30 -1.62 -0.78
N LEU A 36 -10.55 -0.69 -1.35
CA LEU A 36 -9.10 -0.74 -1.46
C LEU A 36 -8.48 0.43 -0.70
N ILE A 37 -7.48 0.17 0.13
CA ILE A 37 -6.70 1.19 0.84
C ILE A 37 -5.24 1.06 0.44
N LEU A 38 -4.67 2.11 -0.17
CA LEU A 38 -3.27 2.15 -0.56
C LEU A 38 -2.40 2.55 0.64
N LEU A 39 -1.26 1.88 0.80
CA LEU A 39 -0.32 2.09 1.88
C LEU A 39 1.05 2.48 1.35
N GLY A 40 1.67 3.44 2.03
CA GLY A 40 3.03 3.89 1.76
C GLY A 40 3.85 4.10 3.03
N PRO A 41 5.12 4.48 2.90
CA PRO A 41 5.99 4.81 4.03
C PRO A 41 5.43 5.95 4.90
N LYS A 42 5.41 5.78 6.23
CA LYS A 42 5.21 6.88 7.17
C LYS A 42 6.55 7.54 7.47
N GLU A 43 6.85 8.60 6.73
CA GLU A 43 8.07 9.38 6.94
C GLU A 43 7.94 10.31 8.16
N PRO A 44 9.05 10.59 8.88
CA PRO A 44 10.42 10.14 8.62
C PRO A 44 10.80 8.79 9.27
N ALA A 45 9.84 8.10 9.90
CA ALA A 45 10.11 6.94 10.75
C ALA A 45 10.33 5.62 9.97
N PHE A 46 9.86 5.56 8.72
CA PHE A 46 9.88 4.34 7.91
C PHE A 46 11.28 3.73 7.74
N TRP A 47 12.25 4.50 7.26
CA TRP A 47 13.58 3.96 6.96
C TRP A 47 14.31 3.45 8.22
N PRO A 48 14.38 4.20 9.34
CA PRO A 48 14.94 3.66 10.58
C PRO A 48 14.24 2.39 11.08
N TYR A 49 12.93 2.26 10.84
CA TYR A 49 12.17 1.06 11.20
C TYR A 49 12.53 -0.13 10.29
N PHE A 50 12.50 0.06 8.97
CA PHE A 50 12.83 -0.97 7.99
C PHE A 50 14.27 -1.47 8.12
N GLN A 51 15.23 -0.58 8.38
CA GLN A 51 16.65 -0.94 8.54
C GLN A 51 16.93 -1.87 9.73
N ARG A 52 15.98 -2.04 10.66
CA ARG A 52 16.06 -2.97 11.79
C ARG A 52 15.40 -4.32 11.51
N SER A 53 14.79 -4.50 10.33
CA SER A 53 14.12 -5.74 9.96
C SER A 53 15.12 -6.84 9.59
N ASP A 54 14.71 -8.09 9.82
CA ASP A 54 15.51 -9.26 9.44
C ASP A 54 15.82 -9.26 7.93
N GLU A 55 14.86 -8.86 7.09
CA GLU A 55 15.07 -8.80 5.64
C GLU A 55 16.12 -7.78 5.23
N PHE A 56 16.24 -6.65 5.92
CA PHE A 56 17.31 -5.69 5.63
C PHE A 56 18.68 -6.22 6.05
N LEU A 57 18.74 -6.98 7.13
CA LEU A 57 20.00 -7.42 7.75
C LEU A 57 20.55 -8.73 7.18
N ASP A 58 19.73 -9.54 6.51
CA ASP A 58 20.13 -10.88 6.05
C ASP A 58 20.92 -10.92 4.72
N GLY A 59 21.09 -9.77 4.05
CA GLY A 59 21.85 -9.64 2.81
C GLY A 59 21.25 -10.32 1.58
N ARG A 60 20.01 -10.83 1.67
CA ARG A 60 19.34 -11.48 0.53
C ARG A 60 18.70 -10.43 -0.40
N PRO A 61 18.50 -10.76 -1.69
CA PRO A 61 17.87 -9.85 -2.66
C PRO A 61 16.50 -9.33 -2.22
N ASP A 62 16.12 -8.18 -2.77
CA ASP A 62 14.80 -7.55 -2.64
C ASP A 62 14.30 -7.45 -1.19
N PRO A 63 15.12 -6.93 -0.25
CA PRO A 63 14.78 -6.93 1.18
C PRO A 63 13.50 -6.15 1.48
N LEU A 64 13.25 -5.06 0.75
CA LEU A 64 12.07 -4.24 0.91
C LEU A 64 10.80 -4.93 0.42
N ASP A 65 10.88 -5.73 -0.65
CA ASP A 65 9.75 -6.47 -1.19
C ASP A 65 9.41 -7.67 -0.30
N ARG A 66 10.43 -8.37 0.22
CA ARG A 66 10.24 -9.43 1.21
C ARG A 66 9.62 -8.90 2.51
N TRP A 67 10.13 -7.77 3.01
CA TRP A 67 9.56 -7.08 4.17
C TRP A 67 8.10 -6.65 3.91
N SER A 68 7.82 -6.05 2.76
CA SER A 68 6.47 -5.61 2.39
C SER A 68 5.50 -6.80 2.31
N THR A 69 5.94 -7.92 1.73
CA THR A 69 5.17 -9.17 1.64
C THR A 69 4.80 -9.69 3.03
N ARG A 70 5.78 -9.81 3.94
CA ARG A 70 5.53 -10.29 5.31
C ARG A 70 4.61 -9.35 6.09
N ILE A 71 4.96 -8.06 6.14
CA ILE A 71 4.24 -7.09 6.96
C ILE A 71 2.81 -6.89 6.48
N LEU A 72 2.60 -6.77 5.16
CA LEU A 72 1.26 -6.62 4.61
C LEU A 72 0.46 -7.92 4.70
N GLY A 73 1.10 -9.09 4.56
CA GLY A 73 0.46 -10.39 4.80
C GLY A 73 -0.08 -10.50 6.23
N THR A 74 0.77 -10.24 7.23
CA THR A 74 0.36 -10.25 8.65
C THR A 74 -0.72 -9.21 8.94
N LEU A 75 -0.62 -8.02 8.34
CA LEU A 75 -1.64 -6.98 8.50
C LEU A 75 -2.97 -7.41 7.88
N ALA A 76 -2.95 -8.00 6.69
CA ALA A 76 -4.14 -8.47 5.99
C ALA A 76 -4.84 -9.59 6.77
N GLU A 77 -4.10 -10.57 7.30
CA GLU A 77 -4.66 -11.63 8.15
C GLU A 77 -5.38 -11.05 9.38
N ARG A 78 -4.74 -10.10 10.07
CA ARG A 78 -5.31 -9.47 11.27
C ARG A 78 -6.54 -8.63 10.99
N LEU A 79 -6.63 -8.02 9.79
CA LEU A 79 -7.71 -7.12 9.41
C LEU A 79 -8.76 -7.78 8.51
N GLU A 80 -8.71 -9.11 8.33
CA GLU A 80 -9.60 -9.85 7.43
C GLU A 80 -9.62 -9.26 6.00
N ALA A 81 -8.44 -8.84 5.52
CA ALA A 81 -8.22 -8.23 4.23
C ALA A 81 -7.36 -9.13 3.31
N THR A 82 -7.17 -8.67 2.08
CA THR A 82 -6.23 -9.25 1.12
C THR A 82 -5.05 -8.29 0.92
N ALA A 83 -3.83 -8.78 1.13
CA ALA A 83 -2.61 -8.04 0.83
C ALA A 83 -2.38 -8.00 -0.68
N LEU A 84 -2.17 -6.79 -1.22
CA LEU A 84 -1.93 -6.54 -2.64
C LEU A 84 -0.61 -5.80 -2.80
N LEU A 85 0.29 -6.32 -3.64
CA LEU A 85 1.66 -5.83 -3.74
C LEU A 85 1.89 -5.14 -5.09
N PRO A 86 2.69 -4.06 -5.14
CA PRO A 86 2.98 -3.34 -6.38
C PRO A 86 4.06 -4.03 -7.25
N PHE A 87 4.50 -5.20 -6.82
CA PHE A 87 5.49 -6.07 -7.45
C PHE A 87 4.97 -7.51 -7.46
N GLY A 88 5.68 -8.40 -8.15
CA GLY A 88 5.31 -9.80 -8.29
C GLY A 88 5.32 -10.23 -9.76
N GLY A 89 4.54 -11.26 -10.08
CA GLY A 89 4.37 -11.74 -11.46
C GLY A 89 3.17 -11.11 -12.16
N PRO A 90 3.09 -11.21 -13.51
CA PRO A 90 1.90 -10.82 -14.24
C PRO A 90 0.67 -11.68 -13.86
N PRO A 91 -0.56 -11.12 -13.92
CA PRO A 91 -0.85 -9.72 -14.27
C PRO A 91 -0.51 -8.75 -13.14
N TYR A 92 0.20 -7.67 -13.46
CA TYR A 92 0.56 -6.64 -12.48
C TYR A 92 -0.66 -5.83 -12.05
N LEU A 93 -0.75 -5.52 -10.76
CA LEU A 93 -1.83 -4.71 -10.21
C LEU A 93 -1.66 -3.23 -10.59
N PRO A 94 -2.73 -2.52 -11.00
CA PRO A 94 -2.63 -1.18 -11.58
C PRO A 94 -2.54 -0.08 -10.50
N PHE A 95 -1.53 -0.15 -9.62
CA PHE A 95 -1.30 0.80 -8.52
C PHE A 95 -1.32 2.26 -8.97
N TYR A 96 -0.80 2.55 -10.16
CA TYR A 96 -0.85 3.90 -10.72
C TYR A 96 -2.29 4.40 -10.89
N SER A 97 -3.16 3.59 -11.52
CA SER A 97 -4.56 3.92 -11.72
C SER A 97 -5.33 3.97 -10.41
N TRP A 98 -5.03 3.05 -9.49
CA TRP A 98 -5.60 3.05 -8.13
C TRP A 98 -5.25 4.31 -7.36
N ALA A 99 -4.00 4.78 -7.43
CA ALA A 99 -3.57 6.01 -6.78
C ALA A 99 -4.40 7.21 -7.23
N LEU A 100 -4.69 7.33 -8.54
CA LEU A 100 -5.55 8.39 -9.06
C LEU A 100 -6.99 8.28 -8.55
N LYS A 101 -7.52 7.07 -8.36
CA LYS A 101 -8.89 6.84 -7.86
C LYS A 101 -9.08 7.28 -6.42
N THR A 102 -8.02 7.28 -5.61
CA THR A 102 -8.08 7.79 -4.23
C THR A 102 -8.42 9.29 -4.16
N LYS A 103 -8.24 10.03 -5.27
CA LYS A 103 -8.32 11.50 -5.32
C LYS A 103 -7.35 12.25 -4.38
N ARG A 104 -6.40 11.53 -3.78
CA ARG A 104 -5.29 12.06 -2.97
C ARG A 104 -3.98 12.11 -3.75
N THR A 105 -3.90 11.39 -4.87
CA THR A 105 -2.74 11.40 -5.76
C THR A 105 -3.14 11.88 -7.15
N TYR A 106 -2.32 12.74 -7.74
CA TYR A 106 -2.54 13.37 -9.03
C TYR A 106 -1.42 13.07 -10.00
N MET A 107 -1.73 13.08 -11.29
CA MET A 107 -0.76 12.92 -12.36
C MET A 107 -0.17 14.29 -12.75
N SER A 108 1.16 14.42 -12.69
CA SER A 108 1.87 15.57 -13.26
C SER A 108 1.89 15.53 -14.80
N PRO A 109 2.23 16.63 -15.50
CA PRO A 109 2.36 16.63 -16.97
C PRO A 109 3.34 15.59 -17.52
N ILE A 110 4.33 15.18 -16.73
CA ILE A 110 5.33 14.16 -17.07
C ILE A 110 4.99 12.77 -16.50
N LYS A 111 3.74 12.55 -16.06
CA LYS A 111 3.21 11.28 -15.56
C LYS A 111 3.85 10.75 -14.26
N LEU A 112 4.53 11.61 -13.50
CA LEU A 112 4.86 11.32 -12.11
C LEU A 112 3.66 11.57 -11.21
N LEU A 113 3.46 10.70 -10.23
CA LEU A 113 2.42 10.84 -9.22
C LEU A 113 2.82 11.87 -8.16
N VAL A 114 1.87 12.74 -7.80
CA VAL A 114 2.01 13.77 -6.75
C VAL A 114 0.92 13.56 -5.71
N HIS A 115 1.30 13.20 -4.49
CA HIS A 115 0.35 13.03 -3.37
C HIS A 115 0.07 14.38 -2.70
N ASP A 116 -1.16 14.57 -2.21
CA ASP A 116 -1.63 15.82 -1.59
C ASP A 116 -0.78 16.28 -0.39
N GLN A 117 -0.20 15.34 0.36
CA GLN A 117 0.64 15.60 1.53
C GLN A 117 2.12 15.29 1.30
N SER A 118 2.41 14.21 0.56
CA SER A 118 3.78 13.72 0.37
C SER A 118 4.46 14.31 -0.87
N GLY A 119 3.71 15.05 -1.70
CA GLY A 119 4.20 15.58 -2.98
C GLY A 119 4.75 14.46 -3.87
N LEU A 120 5.91 14.71 -4.48
CA LEU A 120 6.63 13.73 -5.29
C LEU A 120 7.33 12.64 -4.46
N PHE A 121 7.39 12.77 -3.14
CA PHE A 121 8.02 11.79 -2.24
C PHE A 121 7.05 10.67 -1.85
N VAL A 122 6.11 10.33 -2.75
CA VAL A 122 5.16 9.23 -2.56
C VAL A 122 5.72 7.94 -3.13
N SER A 123 5.59 6.85 -2.37
CA SER A 123 5.79 5.49 -2.88
C SER A 123 4.76 4.55 -2.25
N PHE A 124 4.40 3.51 -2.97
CA PHE A 124 3.43 2.51 -2.51
C PHE A 124 4.18 1.27 -2.03
N ARG A 125 3.87 0.80 -0.82
CA ARG A 125 4.37 -0.49 -0.29
C ARG A 125 3.39 -1.62 -0.59
N GLY A 126 2.11 -1.30 -0.71
CA GLY A 126 1.06 -2.20 -1.13
C GLY A 126 -0.32 -1.62 -0.85
N ALA A 127 -1.33 -2.47 -0.90
CA ALA A 127 -2.71 -2.13 -0.61
C ALA A 127 -3.39 -3.24 0.18
N LEU A 128 -4.46 -2.89 0.89
CA LEU A 128 -5.36 -3.83 1.54
C LEU A 128 -6.70 -3.79 0.81
N GLY A 129 -7.14 -4.96 0.32
CA GLY A 129 -8.45 -5.16 -0.27
C GLY A 129 -9.42 -5.79 0.72
N PHE A 130 -10.58 -5.19 0.89
CA PHE A 130 -11.62 -5.65 1.82
C PHE A 130 -12.86 -6.06 1.05
N ASN A 131 -13.56 -7.08 1.55
CA ASN A 131 -14.84 -7.53 0.99
C ASN A 131 -16.04 -6.74 1.54
N GLU A 132 -15.78 -5.70 2.33
CA GLU A 132 -16.76 -4.79 2.91
C GLU A 132 -16.55 -3.35 2.43
N ARG A 133 -17.61 -2.55 2.52
CA ARG A 133 -17.65 -1.16 2.08
C ARG A 133 -17.49 -0.20 3.24
#